data_AF-A0A7V4AQU9-F1
#
_entry.id   AF-A0A7V4AQU9-F1
#
_cell.length_a   1.000
_cell.length_b   1.000
_cell.length_c   1.000
_cell.angle_alpha   90.00
_cell.angle_beta   90.00
_cell.angle_gamma   90.00
#
_symmetry.space_group_name_H-M   'P 1'
#
loop_
_entity.id
_entity.type
_entity.pdbx_description
1 polymer ?
#
loop_
_entity_poly.entity_id
_entity_poly.type
_entity_poly.pdbx_seq_one_letter_code
_entity_poly.pdbx_strand_id
1 'polypeptide(L)'
;MGLKTCLTAAALLALLASGPSRAQVSLILNEWNCVAPENYLDTVDFEGSTKADTFFGRVQGNGGDWIELVVTTDRPDLRGWKLVWEFGTNTASGQGVIELGDHPLLASLRSGTIITITESRTAEGGLDTDLSYDPANGDWWINICTRDGGPATTWGTILLGAERVNLEEGEFEVNHNNWQLTIQDAAGNHVIGPVGEAAPGWQGTGINAREVGKLEENPSPSITPASNYNDGTSSTFGSPNIWSSGLFSQDFSALRSVINQPTNTTIAGARLLGTGLVRIENVVISRSHDDRFYVQQRDRAAGIAVLGFAGLPDGYPVNVTGSLTLTADGELAIQPTSVSVAGAPVTVVPLAMGARSVGGAPAGLQEGVPGSSGPNNVGLHALIYGKVTATGFGWMVVDDGTGRHSAHGAPGIRVAGWTDPSVQVGDFVAVEGSVSVQKTGGQVYPLLRVASPSDVRRIAP
;
A
#
# COMPACT_ATOMS: atom_id res chain seq x y z
N MET A 1 -13.35 53.23 -42.15
CA MET A 1 -12.93 53.86 -40.88
C MET A 1 -13.95 53.43 -39.83
N GLY A 2 -13.72 52.52 -38.88
CA GLY A 2 -12.49 52.08 -38.24
C GLY A 2 -12.52 52.51 -36.77
N LEU A 3 -13.12 51.70 -35.90
CA LEU A 3 -12.95 51.62 -34.42
C LEU A 3 -13.88 50.48 -33.95
N LYS A 4 -13.45 49.22 -33.77
CA LYS A 4 -12.61 48.64 -32.70
C LYS A 4 -12.97 49.17 -31.30
N THR A 5 -13.80 48.40 -30.60
CA THR A 5 -13.81 48.33 -29.14
C THR A 5 -13.80 46.86 -28.74
N CYS A 6 -12.65 46.43 -28.22
CA CYS A 6 -12.44 45.12 -27.62
C CYS A 6 -13.20 45.06 -26.29
N LEU A 7 -14.07 44.06 -26.13
CA LEU A 7 -14.53 43.63 -24.81
C LEU A 7 -13.44 42.74 -24.21
N THR A 8 -12.73 43.29 -23.22
CA THR A 8 -11.83 42.56 -22.34
C THR A 8 -12.64 41.62 -21.45
N ALA A 9 -12.35 40.32 -21.55
CA ALA A 9 -12.83 39.32 -20.61
C ALA A 9 -12.19 39.58 -19.24
N ALA A 10 -12.97 40.04 -18.27
CA ALA A 10 -12.56 40.10 -16.88
C ALA A 10 -12.50 38.66 -16.34
N ALA A 11 -11.30 38.18 -16.04
CA ALA A 11 -11.09 36.94 -15.31
C ALA A 11 -11.62 37.13 -13.89
N LEU A 12 -12.75 36.48 -13.58
CA LEU A 12 -13.26 36.37 -12.22
C LEU A 12 -12.36 35.38 -11.47
N LEU A 13 -11.31 35.88 -10.83
CA LEU A 13 -10.51 35.11 -9.90
C LEU A 13 -11.36 34.88 -8.64
N ALA A 14 -12.03 33.74 -8.57
CA ALA A 14 -12.66 33.29 -7.33
C ALA A 14 -11.54 33.03 -6.32
N LEU A 15 -11.29 34.00 -5.43
CA LEU A 15 -10.65 33.73 -4.15
C LEU A 15 -11.58 32.78 -3.40
N LEU A 16 -11.34 31.47 -3.54
CA LEU A 16 -11.78 30.51 -2.54
C LEU A 16 -11.06 30.91 -1.26
N ALA A 17 -11.76 31.67 -0.41
CA ALA A 17 -11.37 31.77 0.99
C ALA A 17 -11.43 30.35 1.54
N SER A 18 -10.28 29.68 1.62
CA SER A 18 -10.11 28.52 2.48
C SER A 18 -10.48 29.00 3.87
N GLY A 19 -11.64 28.57 4.37
CA GLY A 19 -11.91 28.63 5.80
C GLY A 19 -10.73 27.99 6.54
N PRO A 20 -10.49 28.34 7.82
CA PRO A 20 -9.39 27.77 8.57
C PRO A 20 -9.44 26.24 8.44
N SER A 21 -8.39 25.65 7.84
CA SER A 21 -8.24 24.21 7.82
C SER A 21 -8.17 23.77 9.28
N ARG A 22 -9.19 23.07 9.74
CA ARG A 22 -9.16 22.44 11.06
C ARG A 22 -7.90 21.57 11.10
N ALA A 23 -7.09 21.72 12.14
CA ALA A 23 -5.88 20.90 12.29
C ALA A 23 -6.30 19.43 12.27
N GLN A 24 -5.72 18.68 11.35
CA GLN A 24 -5.96 17.25 11.22
C GLN A 24 -5.21 16.52 12.33
N VAL A 25 -5.91 15.67 13.07
CA VAL A 25 -5.28 14.80 14.07
C VAL A 25 -4.72 13.58 13.34
N SER A 26 -3.47 13.19 13.64
CA SER A 26 -2.76 12.09 12.94
C SER A 26 -2.77 10.76 13.68
N LEU A 27 -3.02 10.79 14.99
CA LEU A 27 -3.12 9.63 15.87
C LEU A 27 -4.20 9.91 16.91
N ILE A 28 -5.10 8.96 17.14
CA ILE A 28 -6.20 9.09 18.10
C ILE A 28 -6.24 7.88 19.03
N LEU A 29 -6.77 8.08 20.24
CA LEU A 29 -7.19 6.97 21.11
C LEU A 29 -8.44 6.31 20.50
N ASN A 30 -8.51 4.99 20.51
CA ASN A 30 -9.63 4.24 19.95
C ASN A 30 -10.34 3.39 20.99
N GLU A 31 -9.58 2.69 21.84
CA GLU A 31 -10.10 1.85 22.91
C GLU A 31 -9.08 1.76 24.05
N TRP A 32 -9.51 1.55 25.29
CA TRP A 32 -8.63 1.28 26.43
C TRP A 32 -9.33 0.45 27.50
N ASN A 33 -8.55 -0.36 28.21
CA ASN A 33 -9.09 -1.29 29.19
C ASN A 33 -9.20 -0.71 30.59
N CYS A 34 -10.38 -0.81 31.22
CA CYS A 34 -10.57 -0.43 32.62
C CYS A 34 -11.01 -1.61 33.49
N VAL A 35 -11.01 -2.84 32.95
CA VAL A 35 -11.35 -4.06 33.68
C VAL A 35 -10.26 -4.34 34.71
N ALA A 36 -10.63 -4.35 36.00
CA ALA A 36 -9.68 -4.61 37.07
C ALA A 36 -9.13 -6.05 37.01
N PRO A 37 -7.93 -6.31 37.55
CA PRO A 37 -7.23 -7.60 37.39
C PRO A 37 -8.03 -8.83 37.79
N GLU A 38 -8.92 -8.74 38.79
CA GLU A 38 -9.71 -9.87 39.27
C GLU A 38 -11.09 -9.98 38.61
N ASN A 39 -11.50 -8.98 37.84
CA ASN A 39 -12.81 -8.91 37.19
C ASN A 39 -12.75 -9.46 35.77
N TYR A 40 -13.93 -9.69 35.19
CA TYR A 40 -14.13 -9.93 33.78
C TYR A 40 -14.84 -8.73 33.14
N LEU A 41 -14.82 -8.64 31.82
CA LEU A 41 -15.67 -7.69 31.11
C LEU A 41 -17.15 -7.91 31.51
N ASP A 42 -17.85 -6.84 31.87
CA ASP A 42 -19.25 -6.78 32.31
C ASP A 42 -19.57 -7.43 33.68
N THR A 43 -18.62 -8.10 34.34
CA THR A 43 -18.94 -8.84 35.57
C THR A 43 -17.73 -9.10 36.47
N VAL A 44 -17.97 -9.36 37.76
CA VAL A 44 -16.91 -9.72 38.72
C VAL A 44 -16.52 -11.20 38.61
N ASP A 45 -17.50 -12.08 38.36
CA ASP A 45 -17.29 -13.52 38.38
C ASP A 45 -17.44 -14.15 36.99
N PHE A 46 -16.74 -15.26 36.75
CA PHE A 46 -16.82 -15.97 35.48
C PHE A 46 -18.25 -16.45 35.13
N GLU A 47 -19.24 -16.51 36.00
CA GLU A 47 -20.59 -16.94 35.60
C GLU A 47 -21.55 -15.77 35.33
N GLY A 48 -21.17 -14.54 35.67
CA GLY A 48 -22.11 -13.42 35.72
C GLY A 48 -22.41 -12.74 34.38
N SER A 49 -21.66 -13.04 33.31
CA SER A 49 -21.89 -12.51 31.95
C SER A 49 -21.23 -13.41 30.91
N THR A 50 -21.63 -13.30 29.65
CA THR A 50 -20.97 -13.95 28.51
C THR A 50 -20.18 -12.97 27.65
N LYS A 51 -20.14 -11.69 28.02
CA LYS A 51 -19.39 -10.69 27.28
C LYS A 51 -17.89 -10.94 27.40
N ALA A 52 -17.20 -10.64 26.32
CA ALA A 52 -15.81 -11.00 26.09
C ALA A 52 -15.21 -10.01 25.09
N ASP A 53 -13.90 -9.86 25.15
CA ASP A 53 -13.14 -9.24 24.07
C ASP A 53 -13.05 -10.21 22.88
N THR A 54 -13.06 -9.71 21.64
CA THR A 54 -13.04 -10.58 20.45
C THR A 54 -11.70 -11.28 20.21
N PHE A 55 -10.61 -10.74 20.75
CA PHE A 55 -9.26 -11.30 20.66
C PHE A 55 -8.91 -12.13 21.90
N PHE A 56 -8.95 -11.53 23.09
CA PHE A 56 -8.59 -12.20 24.34
C PHE A 56 -9.66 -13.21 24.79
N GLY A 57 -10.87 -13.10 24.26
CA GLY A 57 -12.01 -13.86 24.73
C GLY A 57 -12.39 -13.43 26.14
N ARG A 58 -12.65 -14.41 27.00
CA ARG A 58 -13.15 -14.15 28.36
C ARG A 58 -12.11 -14.50 29.39
N VAL A 59 -11.36 -13.49 29.80
CA VAL A 59 -10.22 -13.60 30.72
C VAL A 59 -10.32 -12.56 31.83
N GLN A 60 -9.72 -12.85 32.98
CA GLN A 60 -9.60 -11.87 34.07
C GLN A 60 -8.73 -10.70 33.63
N GLY A 61 -9.08 -9.49 34.08
CA GLY A 61 -8.38 -8.26 33.72
C GLY A 61 -8.47 -7.87 32.25
N ASN A 62 -9.16 -8.65 31.39
CA ASN A 62 -9.33 -8.38 29.97
C ASN A 62 -8.01 -8.06 29.21
N GLY A 63 -6.93 -8.78 29.52
CA GLY A 63 -5.60 -8.56 28.92
C GLY A 63 -4.69 -7.60 29.70
N GLY A 64 -5.12 -7.12 30.87
CA GLY A 64 -4.33 -6.23 31.73
C GLY A 64 -4.28 -4.80 31.20
N ASP A 65 -3.18 -4.09 31.44
CA ASP A 65 -3.03 -2.71 30.99
C ASP A 65 -2.76 -2.64 29.47
N TRP A 66 -3.73 -2.08 28.74
CA TRP A 66 -3.59 -1.81 27.32
C TRP A 66 -4.42 -0.63 26.82
N ILE A 67 -3.90 -0.02 25.75
CA ILE A 67 -4.57 1.01 24.96
C ILE A 67 -4.50 0.68 23.48
N GLU A 68 -5.47 1.16 22.72
CA GLU A 68 -5.55 1.03 21.28
C GLU A 68 -5.64 2.41 20.63
N LEU A 69 -4.86 2.61 19.58
CA LEU A 69 -4.75 3.86 18.83
C LEU A 69 -5.07 3.62 17.35
N VAL A 70 -5.54 4.66 16.67
CA VAL A 70 -5.74 4.63 15.20
C VAL A 70 -4.94 5.74 14.54
N VAL A 71 -4.18 5.36 13.50
CA VAL A 71 -3.49 6.30 12.60
C VAL A 71 -4.51 6.90 11.64
N THR A 72 -4.70 8.22 11.66
CA THR A 72 -5.77 8.89 10.90
C THR A 72 -5.28 9.68 9.69
N THR A 73 -3.99 10.00 9.61
CA THR A 73 -3.35 10.58 8.43
C THR A 73 -2.40 9.56 7.78
N ASP A 74 -2.15 9.67 6.48
CA ASP A 74 -1.30 8.69 5.79
C ASP A 74 0.18 9.00 6.04
N ARG A 75 0.93 8.01 6.56
CA ARG A 75 2.38 8.05 6.78
C ARG A 75 2.85 9.18 7.71
N PRO A 76 2.25 9.39 8.90
CA PRO A 76 2.86 10.25 9.89
C PRO A 76 4.16 9.63 10.41
N ASP A 77 5.07 10.48 10.85
CA ASP A 77 6.25 10.06 11.60
C ASP A 77 5.93 10.11 13.10
N LEU A 78 5.70 8.95 13.69
CA LEU A 78 5.28 8.80 15.10
C LEU A 78 6.47 8.61 16.06
N ARG A 79 7.71 8.58 15.56
CA ARG A 79 8.89 8.36 16.41
C ARG A 79 9.08 9.52 17.38
N GLY A 80 9.33 9.21 18.64
CA GLY A 80 9.47 10.20 19.73
C GLY A 80 8.15 10.83 20.19
N TRP A 81 7.00 10.39 19.65
CA TRP A 81 5.70 10.84 20.14
C TRP A 81 5.43 10.29 21.54
N LYS A 82 4.63 11.03 22.30
CA LYS A 82 4.37 10.76 23.72
C LYS A 82 2.90 10.58 23.97
N LEU A 83 2.56 9.48 24.65
CA LEU A 83 1.22 9.16 25.13
C LEU A 83 1.25 9.40 26.64
N VAL A 84 0.79 10.58 27.05
CA VAL A 84 0.81 11.04 28.43
C VAL A 84 -0.49 10.64 29.09
N TRP A 85 -0.42 9.68 30.01
CA TRP A 85 -1.59 9.19 30.74
C TRP A 85 -1.63 9.75 32.16
N GLU A 86 -2.83 9.95 32.67
CA GLU A 86 -3.08 10.30 34.07
C GLU A 86 -4.38 9.66 34.54
N PHE A 87 -4.48 9.40 35.83
CA PHE A 87 -5.72 8.96 36.45
C PHE A 87 -5.82 9.49 37.88
N GLY A 88 -7.05 9.51 38.38
CA GLY A 88 -7.31 9.54 39.81
C GLY A 88 -8.24 10.61 40.32
N THR A 89 -8.45 10.50 41.63
CA THR A 89 -8.91 11.56 42.53
C THR A 89 -7.88 11.68 43.65
N ASN A 90 -7.86 12.74 44.46
CA ASN A 90 -6.79 12.98 45.46
C ASN A 90 -6.43 11.81 46.40
N THR A 91 -7.26 10.76 46.50
CA THR A 91 -7.03 9.55 47.31
C THR A 91 -6.38 8.37 46.58
N ALA A 92 -6.33 8.39 45.25
CA ALA A 92 -5.60 7.42 44.41
C ALA A 92 -5.38 8.07 43.05
N SER A 93 -4.12 8.35 42.69
CA SER A 93 -3.76 9.01 41.44
C SER A 93 -2.43 8.53 40.89
N GLY A 94 -2.27 8.65 39.57
CA GLY A 94 -1.04 8.32 38.89
C GLY A 94 -0.91 9.09 37.59
N GLN A 95 0.31 9.15 37.10
CA GLN A 95 0.63 9.76 35.82
C GLN A 95 1.87 9.12 35.23
N GLY A 96 1.97 9.10 33.91
CA GLY A 96 3.14 8.61 33.21
C GLY A 96 3.10 8.91 31.73
N VAL A 97 4.09 8.37 31.05
CA VAL A 97 4.29 8.55 29.61
C VAL A 97 4.68 7.21 29.02
N ILE A 98 4.10 6.92 27.85
CA ILE A 98 4.62 5.95 26.89
C ILE A 98 5.23 6.75 25.74
N GLU A 99 6.55 6.67 25.56
CA GLU A 99 7.26 7.31 24.45
C GLU A 99 7.53 6.29 23.35
N LEU A 100 7.09 6.59 22.13
CA LEU A 100 7.30 5.75 20.96
C LEU A 100 8.77 5.86 20.50
N GLY A 101 9.42 4.71 20.30
CA GLY A 101 10.83 4.60 19.96
C GLY A 101 11.17 5.01 18.53
N ASP A 102 12.41 4.75 18.11
CA ASP A 102 12.96 5.16 16.80
C ASP A 102 12.75 4.14 15.67
N HIS A 103 11.96 3.10 15.91
CA HIS A 103 11.78 1.98 14.97
C HIS A 103 11.27 2.47 13.60
N PRO A 104 11.88 2.04 12.46
CA PRO A 104 11.55 2.57 11.14
C PRO A 104 10.08 2.42 10.72
N LEU A 105 9.38 1.39 11.22
CA LEU A 105 7.95 1.17 10.93
C LEU A 105 7.10 2.37 11.38
N LEU A 106 7.42 2.98 12.52
CA LEU A 106 6.69 4.10 13.11
C LEU A 106 6.85 5.41 12.31
N ALA A 107 7.78 5.46 11.35
CA ALA A 107 8.00 6.62 10.50
C ALA A 107 7.00 6.72 9.32
N SER A 108 6.23 5.66 9.03
CA SER A 108 5.43 5.60 7.80
C SER A 108 4.24 4.62 7.84
N LEU A 109 3.52 4.55 8.95
CA LEU A 109 2.28 3.76 9.02
C LEU A 109 1.17 4.36 8.14
N ARG A 110 0.42 3.51 7.42
CA ARG A 110 -0.70 3.97 6.58
C ARG A 110 -1.88 4.42 7.45
N SER A 111 -2.67 5.35 6.93
CA SER A 111 -3.95 5.72 7.56
C SER A 111 -4.88 4.52 7.67
N GLY A 112 -5.53 4.38 8.83
CA GLY A 112 -6.41 3.26 9.17
C GLY A 112 -5.69 2.06 9.79
N THR A 113 -4.41 2.20 10.12
CA THR A 113 -3.66 1.23 10.94
C THR A 113 -4.11 1.35 12.40
N ILE A 114 -4.37 0.20 13.03
CA ILE A 114 -4.59 0.08 14.47
C ILE A 114 -3.24 -0.22 15.14
N ILE A 115 -2.93 0.46 16.23
CA ILE A 115 -1.75 0.20 17.06
C ILE A 115 -2.27 -0.13 18.46
N THR A 116 -2.04 -1.36 18.92
CA THR A 116 -2.24 -1.69 20.33
C THR A 116 -0.94 -1.55 21.09
N ILE A 117 -1.02 -1.06 22.33
CA ILE A 117 0.10 -1.05 23.26
C ILE A 117 -0.34 -1.82 24.49
N THR A 118 0.40 -2.89 24.79
CA THR A 118 0.15 -3.79 25.91
C THR A 118 1.30 -3.71 26.90
N GLU A 119 0.99 -3.84 28.17
CA GLU A 119 2.02 -3.93 29.19
C GLU A 119 2.62 -5.34 29.25
N SER A 120 1.74 -6.34 29.32
CA SER A 120 2.09 -7.74 29.59
C SER A 120 2.34 -8.55 28.32
N ARG A 121 3.24 -9.53 28.42
CA ARG A 121 3.51 -10.52 27.36
C ARG A 121 2.36 -11.51 27.18
N THR A 122 2.36 -12.27 26.08
CA THR A 122 1.38 -13.35 25.87
C THR A 122 1.40 -14.39 26.99
N ALA A 123 2.58 -14.71 27.53
CA ALA A 123 2.72 -15.63 28.66
C ALA A 123 2.08 -15.12 29.97
N GLU A 124 1.83 -13.81 30.05
CA GLU A 124 1.27 -13.10 31.21
C GLU A 124 -0.20 -12.71 30.98
N GLY A 125 -0.79 -13.09 29.82
CA GLY A 125 -2.18 -12.80 29.47
C GLY A 125 -2.39 -11.58 28.57
N GLY A 126 -1.33 -10.86 28.21
CA GLY A 126 -1.34 -9.79 27.21
C GLY A 126 -0.97 -10.28 25.82
N LEU A 127 -0.18 -9.50 25.08
CA LEU A 127 0.26 -9.85 23.72
C LEU A 127 1.72 -9.42 23.52
N ASP A 128 2.56 -10.34 23.02
CA ASP A 128 3.94 -10.02 22.64
C ASP A 128 4.00 -8.98 21.49
N THR A 129 5.11 -8.27 21.34
CA THR A 129 5.33 -7.31 20.26
C THR A 129 5.19 -8.00 18.89
N ASP A 130 4.27 -7.49 18.07
CA ASP A 130 4.08 -7.88 16.68
C ASP A 130 4.17 -6.64 15.79
N LEU A 131 5.25 -6.59 15.01
CA LEU A 131 5.52 -5.55 14.01
C LEU A 131 5.43 -6.10 12.58
N SER A 132 4.88 -7.31 12.40
CA SER A 132 4.46 -7.74 11.08
C SER A 132 3.36 -6.79 10.61
N TYR A 133 3.60 -6.16 9.46
CA TYR A 133 2.75 -5.07 8.97
C TYR A 133 2.67 -5.17 7.45
N ASP A 134 1.51 -5.59 6.96
CA ASP A 134 1.27 -5.78 5.52
C ASP A 134 -0.13 -5.31 5.08
N PRO A 135 -0.38 -3.99 5.01
CA PRO A 135 -1.67 -3.45 4.61
C PRO A 135 -2.06 -3.81 3.17
N ALA A 136 -1.09 -4.17 2.32
CA ALA A 136 -1.36 -4.63 0.96
C ALA A 136 -2.03 -6.00 0.92
N ASN A 137 -1.78 -6.85 1.93
CA ASN A 137 -2.40 -8.16 2.10
C ASN A 137 -3.46 -8.21 3.20
N GLY A 138 -3.91 -7.04 3.68
CA GLY A 138 -5.04 -6.92 4.61
C GLY A 138 -4.64 -6.93 6.09
N ASP A 139 -3.35 -6.91 6.41
CA ASP A 139 -2.85 -6.76 7.76
C ASP A 139 -2.68 -5.27 8.12
N TRP A 140 -3.52 -4.79 9.04
CA TRP A 140 -3.67 -3.38 9.40
C TRP A 140 -3.41 -3.11 10.88
N TRP A 141 -2.82 -4.07 11.59
CA TRP A 141 -2.70 -4.02 13.04
C TRP A 141 -1.28 -4.38 13.46
N ILE A 142 -0.74 -3.61 14.39
CA ILE A 142 0.51 -3.95 15.09
C ILE A 142 0.27 -3.90 16.59
N ASN A 143 1.04 -4.69 17.33
CA ASN A 143 1.07 -4.64 18.79
C ASN A 143 2.49 -4.28 19.28
N ILE A 144 2.56 -3.39 20.26
CA ILE A 144 3.80 -3.04 20.96
C ILE A 144 3.64 -3.46 22.41
N CYS A 145 4.42 -4.44 22.86
CA CYS A 145 4.53 -4.80 24.27
C CYS A 145 5.65 -4.00 24.92
N THR A 146 5.34 -3.28 26.00
CA THR A 146 6.32 -2.42 26.68
C THR A 146 7.29 -3.20 27.57
N ARG A 147 6.95 -4.42 28.00
CA ARG A 147 7.82 -5.28 28.82
C ARG A 147 8.68 -6.26 28.02
N ASP A 148 8.57 -6.34 26.69
CA ASP A 148 9.32 -7.29 25.86
C ASP A 148 10.41 -6.70 24.96
N GLY A 149 10.66 -5.39 25.09
CA GLY A 149 11.63 -4.68 24.25
C GLY A 149 11.03 -4.17 22.94
N GLY A 150 9.70 -4.12 22.81
CA GLY A 150 9.01 -3.41 21.76
C GLY A 150 9.41 -1.92 21.66
N PRO A 151 9.09 -1.25 20.54
CA PRO A 151 9.54 0.12 20.27
C PRO A 151 8.75 1.19 21.04
N ALA A 152 8.61 1.01 22.35
CA ALA A 152 8.06 1.98 23.28
C ALA A 152 8.78 1.88 24.63
N THR A 153 9.00 3.03 25.26
CA THR A 153 9.56 3.11 26.62
C THR A 153 8.58 3.80 27.54
N THR A 154 8.48 3.36 28.78
CA THR A 154 7.54 3.93 29.75
C THR A 154 8.25 4.55 30.95
N TRP A 155 7.59 5.52 31.57
CA TRP A 155 7.91 5.96 32.92
C TRP A 155 6.66 6.55 33.58
N GLY A 156 6.49 6.35 34.88
CA GLY A 156 5.33 6.88 35.59
C GLY A 156 5.44 6.75 37.10
N THR A 157 4.44 7.31 37.78
CA THR A 157 4.28 7.20 39.22
C THR A 157 2.82 6.94 39.58
N ILE A 158 2.60 6.14 40.61
CA ILE A 158 1.28 5.89 41.21
C ILE A 158 1.28 6.24 42.70
N LEU A 159 0.10 6.51 43.26
CA LEU A 159 -0.11 6.62 44.71
C LEU A 159 -0.60 5.30 45.30
N LEU A 160 0.20 4.71 46.20
CA LEU A 160 -0.20 3.59 47.04
C LEU A 160 -0.51 4.11 48.45
N GLY A 161 -1.79 4.37 48.72
CA GLY A 161 -2.19 5.10 49.91
C GLY A 161 -1.72 6.56 49.87
N ALA A 162 -0.80 6.93 50.75
CA ALA A 162 -0.22 8.29 50.81
C ALA A 162 1.19 8.39 50.20
N GLU A 163 1.76 7.27 49.73
CA GLU A 163 3.13 7.21 49.19
C GLU A 163 3.11 7.22 47.66
N ARG A 164 4.02 7.99 47.07
CA ARG A 164 4.24 8.02 45.62
C ARG A 164 5.35 7.05 45.25
N VAL A 165 5.04 6.10 44.39
CA VAL A 165 5.94 5.03 43.94
C VAL A 165 6.19 5.19 42.44
N ASN A 166 7.44 4.99 42.01
CA ASN A 166 7.78 4.93 40.59
C ASN A 166 7.40 3.56 40.04
N LEU A 167 6.81 3.55 38.86
CA LEU A 167 6.58 2.34 38.09
C LEU A 167 7.91 1.76 37.59
N GLU A 168 7.99 0.43 37.45
CA GLU A 168 9.15 -0.24 36.86
C GLU A 168 9.24 0.00 35.35
N GLU A 169 10.38 -0.35 34.75
CA GLU A 169 10.57 -0.21 33.31
C GLU A 169 9.57 -1.09 32.53
N GLY A 170 8.90 -0.50 31.55
CA GLY A 170 7.87 -1.17 30.76
C GLY A 170 6.49 -1.12 31.39
N GLU A 171 6.34 -0.66 32.64
CA GLU A 171 5.04 -0.57 33.30
C GLU A 171 4.29 0.73 32.94
N PHE A 172 2.97 0.63 32.81
CA PHE A 172 2.03 1.75 32.72
C PHE A 172 0.65 1.31 33.21
N GLU A 173 -0.20 2.26 33.59
CA GLU A 173 -1.50 1.94 34.19
C GLU A 173 -2.66 2.47 33.34
N VAL A 174 -3.69 1.65 33.19
CA VAL A 174 -5.00 1.98 32.64
C VAL A 174 -6.08 1.48 33.60
N ASN A 175 -6.99 2.35 34.03
CA ASN A 175 -7.99 1.97 35.03
C ASN A 175 -9.28 2.78 34.94
N HIS A 176 -10.23 2.44 35.81
CA HIS A 176 -11.58 2.99 35.90
C HIS A 176 -11.68 4.22 36.84
N ASN A 177 -10.56 4.84 37.19
CA ASN A 177 -10.52 5.92 38.18
C ASN A 177 -10.16 7.23 37.49
N ASN A 178 -11.05 7.77 36.65
CA ASN A 178 -10.86 9.03 35.93
C ASN A 178 -9.63 9.04 35.00
N TRP A 179 -9.33 7.90 34.38
CA TRP A 179 -8.19 7.76 33.49
C TRP A 179 -8.36 8.62 32.22
N GLN A 180 -7.27 9.24 31.77
CA GLN A 180 -7.20 10.10 30.60
C GLN A 180 -5.87 9.97 29.86
N LEU A 181 -5.89 10.23 28.55
CA LEU A 181 -4.71 10.26 27.67
C LEU A 181 -4.59 11.57 26.89
N THR A 182 -3.38 12.12 26.86
CA THR A 182 -2.97 13.19 25.95
C THR A 182 -1.86 12.72 25.02
N ILE A 183 -2.03 12.93 23.71
CA ILE A 183 -1.03 12.60 22.69
C ILE A 183 -0.28 13.86 22.29
N GLN A 184 1.05 13.79 22.34
CA GLN A 184 1.98 14.84 21.91
C GLN A 184 2.90 14.33 20.80
N ASP A 185 3.23 15.20 19.85
CA ASP A 185 4.24 14.89 18.84
C ASP A 185 5.66 14.90 19.42
N ALA A 186 6.65 14.55 18.60
CA ALA A 186 8.06 14.52 19.00
C ALA A 186 8.62 15.89 19.45
N ALA A 187 8.00 16.99 19.04
CA ALA A 187 8.37 18.34 19.47
C ALA A 187 7.64 18.78 20.75
N GLY A 188 6.76 17.94 21.30
CA GLY A 188 5.93 18.23 22.46
C GLY A 188 4.67 19.05 22.12
N ASN A 189 4.33 19.22 20.84
CA ASN A 189 3.08 19.87 20.46
C ASN A 189 1.91 18.94 20.74
N HIS A 190 0.80 19.54 21.17
CA HIS A 190 -0.43 18.81 21.43
C HIS A 190 -1.07 18.32 20.13
N VAL A 191 -1.27 17.00 20.01
CA VAL A 191 -1.94 16.38 18.87
C VAL A 191 -3.43 16.19 19.16
N ILE A 192 -3.76 15.53 20.27
CA ILE A 192 -5.14 15.36 20.77
C ILE A 192 -5.13 15.09 22.27
N GLY A 193 -6.19 15.50 22.96
CA GLY A 193 -6.44 15.16 24.36
C GLY A 193 -6.73 16.37 25.26
N PRO A 194 -6.90 16.15 26.57
CA PRO A 194 -7.03 14.82 27.15
C PRO A 194 -8.28 14.11 26.63
N VAL A 195 -8.26 12.79 26.52
CA VAL A 195 -9.41 11.92 26.17
C VAL A 195 -9.56 10.91 27.29
N GLY A 196 -10.78 10.71 27.81
CA GLY A 196 -11.06 9.77 28.89
C GLY A 196 -12.17 10.26 29.83
N GLU A 197 -12.47 9.48 30.87
CA GLU A 197 -13.64 9.64 31.75
C GLU A 197 -13.73 11.02 32.43
N ALA A 198 -12.59 11.63 32.75
CA ALA A 198 -12.51 12.94 33.39
C ALA A 198 -12.06 14.07 32.45
N ALA A 199 -11.94 13.79 31.15
CA ALA A 199 -11.51 14.76 30.16
C ALA A 199 -12.64 15.74 29.76
N PRO A 200 -12.32 17.00 29.44
CA PRO A 200 -13.30 17.93 28.87
C PRO A 200 -13.81 17.41 27.51
N GLY A 201 -15.03 16.91 27.50
CA GLY A 201 -15.67 16.35 26.30
C GLY A 201 -16.15 14.91 26.44
N TRP A 202 -15.85 14.23 27.56
CA TRP A 202 -16.41 12.92 27.86
C TRP A 202 -17.94 12.93 27.80
N GLN A 203 -18.53 12.02 27.01
CA GLN A 203 -19.98 11.92 26.82
C GLN A 203 -20.61 10.74 27.58
N GLY A 204 -19.81 9.82 28.10
CA GLY A 204 -20.26 8.65 28.86
C GLY A 204 -20.70 8.99 30.30
N THR A 205 -21.15 7.97 31.03
CA THR A 205 -21.69 8.16 32.40
C THR A 205 -20.73 7.81 33.53
N GLY A 206 -19.51 7.42 33.16
CA GLY A 206 -18.44 6.94 34.04
C GLY A 206 -18.05 5.52 33.63
N ILE A 207 -16.78 5.16 33.79
CA ILE A 207 -16.27 3.82 33.47
C ILE A 207 -16.04 3.11 34.80
N ASN A 208 -16.56 1.90 34.96
CA ASN A 208 -16.30 1.08 36.14
C ASN A 208 -15.28 -0.04 35.86
N ALA A 209 -14.89 -0.74 36.92
CA ALA A 209 -13.86 -1.79 36.93
C ALA A 209 -14.15 -3.05 36.08
N ARG A 210 -15.17 -3.03 35.21
CA ARG A 210 -15.63 -4.13 34.36
C ARG A 210 -15.93 -3.66 32.94
N GLU A 211 -15.48 -2.46 32.59
CA GLU A 211 -15.77 -1.80 31.33
C GLU A 211 -14.48 -1.42 30.61
N VAL A 212 -14.64 -1.05 29.35
CA VAL A 212 -13.63 -0.40 28.52
C VAL A 212 -14.14 0.99 28.16
N GLY A 213 -13.22 1.91 27.86
CA GLY A 213 -13.58 3.14 27.17
C GLY A 213 -13.26 3.01 25.69
N LYS A 214 -14.09 3.59 24.82
CA LYS A 214 -13.92 3.43 23.37
C LYS A 214 -14.56 4.53 22.54
N LEU A 215 -14.08 4.68 21.31
CA LEU A 215 -14.66 5.52 20.29
C LEU A 215 -15.79 4.80 19.55
N GLU A 216 -17.03 5.28 19.70
CA GLU A 216 -18.23 4.77 19.04
C GLU A 216 -18.61 5.62 17.79
N GLU A 217 -17.60 5.94 16.97
CA GLU A 217 -17.78 6.55 15.64
C GLU A 217 -16.63 6.17 14.71
N ASN A 218 -16.81 6.40 13.40
CA ASN A 218 -15.78 6.08 12.41
C ASN A 218 -14.53 6.95 12.63
N PRO A 219 -13.33 6.33 12.70
CA PRO A 219 -12.11 7.08 12.92
C PRO A 219 -11.80 8.00 11.74
N SER A 220 -11.33 9.21 12.03
CA SER A 220 -11.01 10.22 11.02
C SER A 220 -10.05 11.28 11.56
N PRO A 221 -9.39 12.08 10.70
CA PRO A 221 -8.59 13.22 11.14
C PRO A 221 -9.37 14.33 11.87
N SER A 222 -10.71 14.26 11.88
CA SER A 222 -11.59 15.25 12.53
C SER A 222 -12.01 14.89 13.95
N ILE A 223 -11.61 13.71 14.45
CA ILE A 223 -11.88 13.29 15.83
C ILE A 223 -11.32 14.31 16.82
N THR A 224 -12.04 14.53 17.90
CA THR A 224 -11.66 15.46 18.98
C THR A 224 -11.87 14.84 20.35
N PRO A 225 -11.39 15.45 21.44
CA PRO A 225 -11.73 15.00 22.79
C PRO A 225 -13.22 14.90 23.10
N ALA A 226 -14.06 15.68 22.39
CA ALA A 226 -15.51 15.66 22.52
C ALA A 226 -16.23 14.77 21.48
N SER A 227 -15.48 13.95 20.74
CA SER A 227 -16.02 12.90 19.87
C SER A 227 -16.84 11.87 20.65
N ASN A 228 -17.48 10.92 19.96
CA ASN A 228 -18.37 9.94 20.58
C ASN A 228 -17.59 8.85 21.37
N TYR A 229 -16.81 9.26 22.37
CA TYR A 229 -16.18 8.37 23.33
C TYR A 229 -17.17 7.98 24.42
N ASN A 230 -17.25 6.69 24.70
CA ASN A 230 -18.24 6.12 25.60
C ASN A 230 -17.66 4.97 26.44
N ASP A 231 -18.31 4.69 27.56
CA ASP A 231 -18.09 3.46 28.32
C ASP A 231 -18.74 2.28 27.59
N GLY A 232 -18.20 1.07 27.80
CA GLY A 232 -18.76 -0.10 27.16
C GLY A 232 -18.31 -1.42 27.75
N THR A 233 -19.08 -2.45 27.41
CA THR A 233 -18.91 -3.82 27.88
C THR A 233 -18.72 -4.80 26.72
N SER A 234 -18.40 -4.27 25.53
CA SER A 234 -17.89 -5.03 24.39
C SER A 234 -16.53 -4.45 24.02
N SER A 235 -15.56 -5.33 23.80
CA SER A 235 -14.19 -4.96 23.49
C SER A 235 -13.68 -5.71 22.26
N THR A 236 -12.84 -5.05 21.49
CA THR A 236 -12.40 -5.52 20.17
C THR A 236 -10.92 -5.29 19.95
N PHE A 237 -10.10 -5.63 20.94
CA PHE A 237 -8.66 -5.45 20.88
C PHE A 237 -8.06 -5.87 19.52
N GLY A 238 -7.41 -4.93 18.84
CA GLY A 238 -6.79 -5.12 17.53
C GLY A 238 -7.78 -5.07 16.34
N SER A 239 -9.03 -4.65 16.57
CA SER A 239 -10.12 -4.69 15.59
C SER A 239 -11.03 -3.46 15.68
N PRO A 240 -11.80 -3.14 14.62
CA PRO A 240 -12.75 -2.03 14.66
C PRO A 240 -13.75 -2.14 15.82
N ASN A 241 -13.94 -1.05 16.57
CA ASN A 241 -14.87 -1.03 17.71
C ASN A 241 -16.27 -1.44 17.28
N ILE A 242 -16.88 -2.32 18.08
CA ILE A 242 -18.30 -2.67 17.99
C ILE A 242 -19.07 -2.13 19.19
N TRP A 243 -20.29 -1.68 18.95
CA TRP A 243 -21.18 -1.18 19.98
C TRP A 243 -22.64 -1.47 19.68
N SER A 244 -23.52 -1.08 20.61
CA SER A 244 -24.96 -1.35 20.55
C SER A 244 -25.26 -2.85 20.29
N SER A 245 -24.63 -3.73 21.07
CA SER A 245 -24.74 -5.19 20.93
C SER A 245 -24.35 -5.72 19.54
N GLY A 246 -23.38 -5.08 18.88
CA GLY A 246 -22.85 -5.49 17.57
C GLY A 246 -23.66 -4.98 16.38
N LEU A 247 -24.65 -4.11 16.60
CA LEU A 247 -25.40 -3.46 15.51
C LEU A 247 -24.55 -2.47 14.72
N PHE A 248 -23.53 -1.90 15.35
CA PHE A 248 -22.60 -0.98 14.73
C PHE A 248 -21.16 -1.44 14.90
N SER A 249 -20.37 -1.18 13.86
CA SER A 249 -18.93 -1.39 13.80
C SER A 249 -18.32 -0.16 13.17
N GLN A 250 -17.12 0.23 13.62
CA GLN A 250 -16.37 1.29 12.96
C GLN A 250 -16.06 0.89 11.51
N ASP A 251 -16.12 1.87 10.61
CA ASP A 251 -15.72 1.75 9.21
C ASP A 251 -14.40 2.49 8.96
N PHE A 252 -13.38 1.74 8.56
CA PHE A 252 -12.05 2.23 8.23
C PHE A 252 -11.85 2.48 6.72
N SER A 253 -12.86 2.21 5.87
CA SER A 253 -12.75 2.26 4.41
C SER A 253 -12.25 3.60 3.89
N ALA A 254 -12.69 4.71 4.49
CA ALA A 254 -12.25 6.06 4.13
C ALA A 254 -10.74 6.25 4.39
N LEU A 255 -10.25 5.83 5.56
CA LEU A 255 -8.84 5.92 5.93
C LEU A 255 -7.98 4.97 5.08
N ARG A 256 -8.47 3.77 4.80
CA ARG A 256 -7.76 2.75 4.04
C ARG A 256 -7.86 2.96 2.52
N SER A 257 -8.64 3.93 2.05
CA SER A 257 -8.75 4.24 0.61
C SER A 257 -7.43 4.64 -0.05
N VAL A 258 -6.43 5.09 0.73
CA VAL A 258 -5.12 5.51 0.23
C VAL A 258 -4.28 4.34 -0.31
N ILE A 259 -4.54 3.09 0.10
CA ILE A 259 -3.92 1.91 -0.54
C ILE A 259 -4.57 1.54 -1.89
N ASN A 260 -5.78 2.03 -2.14
CA ASN A 260 -6.47 1.87 -3.42
C ASN A 260 -6.18 3.01 -4.40
N GLN A 261 -5.36 3.99 -4.00
CA GLN A 261 -4.88 5.02 -4.93
C GLN A 261 -3.70 4.48 -5.72
N PRO A 262 -3.73 4.58 -7.06
CA PRO A 262 -2.63 4.10 -7.87
C PRO A 262 -1.36 4.91 -7.59
N THR A 263 -0.23 4.22 -7.44
CA THR A 263 1.08 4.87 -7.36
C THR A 263 1.40 5.48 -8.73
N ASN A 264 1.50 6.82 -8.78
CA ASN A 264 1.94 7.53 -9.99
C ASN A 264 3.43 7.26 -10.23
N THR A 265 3.78 6.62 -11.34
CA THR A 265 5.17 6.22 -11.62
C THR A 265 5.44 6.13 -13.12
N THR A 266 6.71 5.99 -13.48
CA THR A 266 7.13 5.64 -14.84
C THR A 266 7.09 4.13 -15.05
N ILE A 267 7.20 3.67 -16.30
CA ILE A 267 7.35 2.23 -16.56
C ILE A 267 8.59 1.66 -15.85
N ALA A 268 9.71 2.38 -15.87
CA ALA A 268 10.91 1.98 -15.15
C ALA A 268 10.68 1.88 -13.63
N GLY A 269 9.96 2.84 -13.04
CA GLY A 269 9.61 2.79 -11.63
C GLY A 269 8.67 1.63 -11.30
N ALA A 270 7.69 1.35 -12.16
CA ALA A 270 6.77 0.22 -11.99
C ALA A 270 7.49 -1.13 -11.90
N ARG A 271 8.58 -1.32 -12.64
CA ARG A 271 9.40 -2.54 -12.58
C ARG A 271 10.04 -2.78 -11.21
N LEU A 272 10.22 -1.74 -10.40
CA LEU A 272 10.82 -1.81 -9.07
C LEU A 272 9.80 -2.06 -7.96
N LEU A 273 8.49 -1.96 -8.23
CA LEU A 273 7.47 -1.87 -7.18
C LEU A 273 7.02 -3.21 -6.57
N GLY A 274 7.47 -4.36 -7.04
CA GLY A 274 7.10 -5.66 -6.44
C GLY A 274 5.64 -6.08 -6.75
N THR A 275 4.67 -5.36 -6.21
CA THR A 275 3.24 -5.54 -6.41
C THR A 275 2.52 -4.18 -6.34
N GLY A 276 1.21 -4.15 -6.58
CA GLY A 276 0.37 -2.98 -6.30
C GLY A 276 -0.26 -2.31 -7.53
N LEU A 277 -1.13 -1.33 -7.23
CA LEU A 277 -1.86 -0.53 -8.21
C LEU A 277 -0.98 0.63 -8.67
N VAL A 278 -0.77 0.75 -9.98
CA VAL A 278 0.04 1.81 -10.60
C VAL A 278 -0.78 2.66 -11.54
N ARG A 279 -0.39 3.93 -11.70
CA ARG A 279 -0.83 4.82 -12.76
C ARG A 279 0.39 5.32 -13.51
N ILE A 280 0.44 4.98 -14.79
CA ILE A 280 1.51 5.38 -15.70
C ILE A 280 0.91 6.35 -16.70
N GLU A 281 1.43 7.57 -16.69
CA GLU A 281 0.86 8.66 -17.49
C GLU A 281 1.61 8.87 -18.80
N ASN A 282 0.86 9.28 -19.82
CA ASN A 282 1.39 9.78 -21.07
C ASN A 282 2.37 8.83 -21.80
N VAL A 283 2.12 7.53 -21.71
CA VAL A 283 2.83 6.49 -22.44
C VAL A 283 2.16 6.23 -23.78
N VAL A 284 2.90 5.76 -24.77
CA VAL A 284 2.40 5.58 -26.13
C VAL A 284 2.11 4.12 -26.39
N ILE A 285 0.90 3.79 -26.88
CA ILE A 285 0.60 2.45 -27.42
C ILE A 285 1.55 2.21 -28.60
N SER A 286 2.50 1.33 -28.38
CA SER A 286 3.56 1.03 -29.34
C SER A 286 3.15 -0.04 -30.34
N ARG A 287 2.37 -1.03 -29.88
CA ARG A 287 1.81 -2.10 -30.71
C ARG A 287 0.68 -2.83 -29.99
N SER A 288 -0.40 -3.11 -30.70
CA SER A 288 -1.55 -3.88 -30.20
C SER A 288 -1.54 -5.31 -30.73
N HIS A 289 -1.83 -6.29 -29.87
CA HIS A 289 -1.93 -7.73 -30.17
C HIS A 289 -3.29 -8.27 -29.70
N ASP A 290 -3.59 -9.55 -29.96
CA ASP A 290 -4.91 -10.13 -29.67
C ASP A 290 -5.25 -10.17 -28.16
N ASP A 291 -4.26 -10.44 -27.30
CA ASP A 291 -4.44 -10.64 -25.85
C ASP A 291 -3.87 -9.50 -24.99
N ARG A 292 -3.15 -8.56 -25.59
CA ARG A 292 -2.44 -7.47 -24.91
C ARG A 292 -2.09 -6.35 -25.88
N PHE A 293 -1.73 -5.20 -25.35
CA PHE A 293 -1.04 -4.16 -26.10
C PHE A 293 0.20 -3.70 -25.31
N TYR A 294 1.19 -3.19 -26.02
CA TYR A 294 2.43 -2.70 -25.40
C TYR A 294 2.42 -1.18 -25.38
N VAL A 295 2.76 -0.61 -24.24
CA VAL A 295 3.00 0.82 -24.10
C VAL A 295 4.47 1.09 -23.82
N GLN A 296 4.99 2.22 -24.30
CA GLN A 296 6.36 2.65 -24.03
C GLN A 296 6.42 4.11 -23.60
N GLN A 297 7.44 4.45 -22.80
CA GLN A 297 7.73 5.84 -22.47
C GLN A 297 8.10 6.62 -23.74
N ARG A 298 7.83 7.92 -23.75
CA ARG A 298 8.09 8.78 -24.92
C ARG A 298 9.57 8.87 -25.30
N ASP A 299 10.45 8.80 -24.31
CA ASP A 299 11.91 8.73 -24.48
C ASP A 299 12.41 7.32 -24.87
N ARG A 300 11.50 6.33 -24.91
CA ARG A 300 11.77 4.90 -25.16
C ARG A 300 12.72 4.27 -24.14
N ALA A 301 12.78 4.81 -22.91
CA ALA A 301 13.60 4.26 -21.84
C ALA A 301 13.11 2.89 -21.35
N ALA A 302 11.79 2.66 -21.36
CA ALA A 302 11.19 1.38 -21.00
C ALA A 302 9.82 1.19 -21.68
N GLY A 303 9.44 -0.08 -21.83
CA GLY A 303 8.10 -0.50 -22.27
C GLY A 303 7.48 -1.52 -21.32
N ILE A 304 6.18 -1.76 -21.41
CA ILE A 304 5.48 -2.74 -20.58
C ILE A 304 4.24 -3.26 -21.33
N ALA A 305 3.93 -4.53 -21.10
CA ALA A 305 2.68 -5.11 -21.58
C ALA A 305 1.50 -4.61 -20.74
N VAL A 306 0.37 -4.38 -21.38
CA VAL A 306 -0.92 -4.14 -20.74
C VAL A 306 -1.89 -5.19 -21.25
N LEU A 307 -2.42 -6.01 -20.34
CA LEU A 307 -3.24 -7.16 -20.69
C LEU A 307 -4.62 -6.72 -21.17
N GLY A 308 -5.18 -7.46 -22.13
CA GLY A 308 -6.46 -7.14 -22.78
C GLY A 308 -6.32 -6.20 -23.97
N PHE A 309 -7.43 -5.57 -24.35
CA PHE A 309 -7.52 -4.75 -25.56
C PHE A 309 -7.71 -3.27 -25.21
N ALA A 310 -6.87 -2.38 -25.76
CA ALA A 310 -6.96 -0.95 -25.50
C ALA A 310 -8.20 -0.29 -26.12
N GLY A 311 -8.76 -0.87 -27.19
CA GLY A 311 -9.79 -0.21 -27.99
C GLY A 311 -9.26 0.99 -28.80
N LEU A 312 -7.94 1.20 -28.81
CA LEU A 312 -7.27 2.36 -29.40
C LEU A 312 -6.18 1.91 -30.39
N PRO A 313 -5.97 2.63 -31.50
CA PRO A 313 -4.90 2.33 -32.44
C PRO A 313 -3.50 2.56 -31.85
N ASP A 314 -2.50 1.94 -32.50
CA ASP A 314 -1.09 2.23 -32.24
C ASP A 314 -0.78 3.72 -32.44
N GLY A 315 0.16 4.25 -31.66
CA GLY A 315 0.57 5.64 -31.66
C GLY A 315 -0.23 6.56 -30.74
N TYR A 316 -1.35 6.12 -30.16
CA TYR A 316 -2.08 6.94 -29.19
C TYR A 316 -1.34 7.04 -27.85
N PRO A 317 -1.11 8.26 -27.33
CA PRO A 317 -0.73 8.46 -25.94
C PRO A 317 -1.89 8.15 -25.00
N VAL A 318 -1.62 7.40 -23.94
CA VAL A 318 -2.60 6.96 -22.95
C VAL A 318 -2.07 7.10 -21.52
N ASN A 319 -3.00 7.25 -20.58
CA ASN A 319 -2.77 6.99 -19.16
C ASN A 319 -3.31 5.59 -18.85
N VAL A 320 -2.49 4.76 -18.24
CA VAL A 320 -2.85 3.39 -17.86
C VAL A 320 -2.88 3.30 -16.34
N THR A 321 -4.02 2.87 -15.79
CA THR A 321 -4.15 2.52 -14.38
C THR A 321 -4.47 1.04 -14.26
N GLY A 322 -3.81 0.33 -13.37
CA GLY A 322 -4.03 -1.09 -13.17
C GLY A 322 -3.05 -1.73 -12.21
N SER A 323 -3.24 -3.00 -11.93
CA SER A 323 -2.38 -3.76 -11.01
C SER A 323 -1.21 -4.39 -11.76
N LEU A 324 -0.02 -4.37 -11.16
CA LEU A 324 1.13 -5.12 -11.68
C LEU A 324 0.92 -6.63 -11.55
N THR A 325 1.34 -7.38 -12.56
CA THR A 325 1.26 -8.83 -12.59
C THR A 325 2.40 -9.43 -13.42
N LEU A 326 2.78 -10.67 -13.13
CA LEU A 326 3.71 -11.46 -13.96
C LEU A 326 2.90 -12.44 -14.80
N THR A 327 3.16 -12.46 -16.10
CA THR A 327 2.62 -13.49 -16.99
C THR A 327 3.26 -14.86 -16.71
N ALA A 328 2.65 -15.94 -17.20
CA ALA A 328 3.22 -17.28 -17.09
C ALA A 328 4.64 -17.40 -17.72
N ASP A 329 4.94 -16.55 -18.69
CA ASP A 329 6.25 -16.46 -19.35
C ASP A 329 7.28 -15.58 -18.61
N GLY A 330 6.92 -14.99 -17.46
CA GLY A 330 7.82 -14.12 -16.68
C GLY A 330 7.91 -12.68 -17.17
N GLU A 331 7.03 -12.26 -18.09
CA GLU A 331 6.91 -10.85 -18.49
C GLU A 331 6.09 -10.07 -17.47
N LEU A 332 6.61 -8.92 -17.01
CA LEU A 332 5.86 -7.99 -16.17
C LEU A 332 4.84 -7.24 -17.03
N ALA A 333 3.60 -7.23 -16.57
CA ALA A 333 2.48 -6.61 -17.25
C ALA A 333 1.60 -5.82 -16.27
N ILE A 334 0.72 -4.98 -16.83
CA ILE A 334 -0.35 -4.33 -16.10
C ILE A 334 -1.66 -5.02 -16.46
N GLN A 335 -2.43 -5.45 -15.45
CA GLN A 335 -3.84 -5.77 -15.59
C GLN A 335 -4.63 -4.46 -15.45
N PRO A 336 -5.14 -3.87 -16.54
CA PRO A 336 -5.71 -2.53 -16.51
C PRO A 336 -7.07 -2.49 -15.81
N THR A 337 -7.28 -1.46 -14.98
CA THR A 337 -8.60 -1.06 -14.49
C THR A 337 -9.15 0.13 -15.29
N SER A 338 -8.26 0.97 -15.85
CA SER A 338 -8.65 2.01 -16.81
C SER A 338 -7.52 2.32 -17.78
N VAL A 339 -7.90 2.65 -19.01
CA VAL A 339 -7.03 3.20 -20.05
C VAL A 339 -7.74 4.42 -20.61
N SER A 340 -7.08 5.58 -20.58
CA SER A 340 -7.67 6.83 -21.09
C SER A 340 -6.72 7.55 -22.02
N VAL A 341 -7.26 8.22 -23.04
CA VAL A 341 -6.47 9.00 -24.02
C VAL A 341 -5.81 10.18 -23.33
N ALA A 342 -4.50 10.35 -23.54
CA ALA A 342 -3.68 11.41 -22.96
C ALA A 342 -3.22 12.47 -23.97
N GLY A 343 -3.48 12.27 -25.27
CA GLY A 343 -3.09 13.23 -26.30
C GLY A 343 -3.39 12.78 -27.72
N ALA A 344 -2.95 13.59 -28.68
CA ALA A 344 -3.03 13.27 -30.10
C ALA A 344 -2.05 12.14 -30.48
N PRO A 345 -2.36 11.33 -31.51
CA PRO A 345 -1.48 10.27 -31.99
C PRO A 345 -0.09 10.76 -32.35
N VAL A 346 0.91 9.94 -32.07
CA VAL A 346 2.30 10.15 -32.45
C VAL A 346 2.81 8.97 -33.27
N THR A 347 3.78 9.22 -34.14
CA THR A 347 4.45 8.15 -34.89
C THR A 347 5.33 7.34 -33.96
N VAL A 348 5.07 6.03 -33.88
CA VAL A 348 5.94 5.07 -33.19
C VAL A 348 7.01 4.61 -34.15
N VAL A 349 8.28 4.75 -33.77
CA VAL A 349 9.42 4.29 -34.56
C VAL A 349 10.12 3.16 -33.82
N PRO A 350 10.28 1.97 -34.42
CA PRO A 350 10.94 0.84 -33.77
C PRO A 350 12.41 1.13 -33.50
N LEU A 351 12.94 0.55 -32.41
CA LEU A 351 14.37 0.54 -32.14
C LEU A 351 15.02 -0.62 -32.90
N ALA A 352 15.86 -0.30 -33.90
CA ALA A 352 16.66 -1.30 -34.57
C ALA A 352 17.71 -1.87 -33.61
N MET A 353 17.76 -3.20 -33.44
CA MET A 353 18.70 -3.85 -32.54
C MET A 353 19.10 -5.25 -33.02
N GLY A 354 20.29 -5.71 -32.62
CA GLY A 354 20.73 -7.08 -32.85
C GLY A 354 20.05 -8.07 -31.89
N ALA A 355 19.95 -9.33 -32.32
CA ALA A 355 19.35 -10.44 -31.57
C ALA A 355 20.00 -10.66 -30.19
N ARG A 356 21.30 -10.33 -30.02
CA ARG A 356 21.95 -10.35 -28.70
C ARG A 356 21.37 -9.33 -27.72
N SER A 357 20.83 -8.21 -28.19
CA SER A 357 20.28 -7.18 -27.31
C SER A 357 18.82 -7.42 -26.94
N VAL A 358 18.10 -8.28 -27.65
CA VAL A 358 16.68 -8.56 -27.37
C VAL A 358 16.52 -9.20 -25.99
N GLY A 359 15.63 -8.63 -25.17
CA GLY A 359 15.38 -8.97 -23.78
C GLY A 359 16.27 -8.22 -22.78
N GLY A 360 17.54 -7.97 -23.13
CA GLY A 360 18.51 -7.29 -22.26
C GLY A 360 18.76 -7.98 -20.90
N ALA A 361 19.47 -7.30 -20.01
CA ALA A 361 19.66 -7.71 -18.62
C ALA A 361 18.34 -7.62 -17.81
N PRO A 362 18.22 -8.26 -16.63
CA PRO A 362 17.07 -8.07 -15.74
C PRO A 362 16.94 -6.62 -15.25
N ALA A 363 15.71 -6.17 -14.97
CA ALA A 363 15.44 -4.85 -14.39
C ALA A 363 14.26 -4.93 -13.41
N GLY A 364 14.57 -4.90 -12.10
CA GLY A 364 13.56 -5.12 -11.06
C GLY A 364 12.87 -6.48 -11.24
N LEU A 365 11.55 -6.49 -11.23
CA LEU A 365 10.75 -7.68 -11.49
C LEU A 365 10.65 -8.08 -12.97
N GLN A 366 11.04 -7.20 -13.89
CA GLN A 366 11.06 -7.57 -15.29
C GLN A 366 12.26 -8.48 -15.55
N GLU A 367 11.98 -9.75 -15.84
CA GLU A 367 13.02 -10.70 -16.20
C GLU A 367 13.76 -10.26 -17.47
N GLY A 368 15.07 -10.46 -17.46
CA GLY A 368 15.93 -10.31 -18.62
C GLY A 368 16.17 -11.67 -19.28
N VAL A 369 16.77 -11.65 -20.46
CA VAL A 369 17.13 -12.87 -21.18
C VAL A 369 18.59 -13.21 -20.86
N PRO A 370 18.91 -14.40 -20.32
CA PRO A 370 20.28 -14.80 -20.08
C PRO A 370 21.18 -14.68 -21.32
N GLY A 371 22.40 -14.16 -21.12
CA GLY A 371 23.36 -13.90 -22.20
C GLY A 371 23.03 -12.70 -23.10
N SER A 372 21.98 -11.91 -22.78
CA SER A 372 21.73 -10.64 -23.45
C SER A 372 22.68 -9.52 -23.06
N SER A 373 22.93 -8.65 -24.03
CA SER A 373 23.69 -7.41 -23.84
C SER A 373 22.75 -6.21 -23.70
N GLY A 374 23.10 -5.27 -22.81
CA GLY A 374 22.41 -3.98 -22.70
C GLY A 374 21.24 -3.96 -21.72
N PRO A 375 20.55 -2.80 -21.60
CA PRO A 375 19.45 -2.61 -20.68
C PRO A 375 18.24 -3.47 -21.04
N ASN A 376 17.39 -3.75 -20.05
CA ASN A 376 16.14 -4.49 -20.27
C ASN A 376 15.23 -3.71 -21.24
N ASN A 377 14.96 -4.29 -22.40
CA ASN A 377 14.11 -3.70 -23.45
C ASN A 377 12.80 -4.46 -23.66
N VAL A 378 12.46 -5.39 -22.75
CA VAL A 378 11.16 -6.06 -22.78
C VAL A 378 10.05 -5.02 -22.76
N GLY A 379 9.05 -5.20 -23.62
CA GLY A 379 7.94 -4.29 -23.84
C GLY A 379 8.19 -3.12 -24.79
N LEU A 380 9.42 -2.90 -25.29
CA LEU A 380 9.69 -1.88 -26.31
C LEU A 380 9.34 -2.36 -27.72
N HIS A 381 8.99 -1.42 -28.60
CA HIS A 381 8.85 -1.69 -30.02
C HIS A 381 10.22 -1.70 -30.72
N ALA A 382 10.52 -2.82 -31.39
CA ALA A 382 11.83 -3.11 -31.94
C ALA A 382 11.76 -3.56 -33.40
N LEU A 383 12.90 -3.41 -34.08
CA LEU A 383 13.14 -3.89 -35.43
C LEU A 383 14.40 -4.75 -35.43
N ILE A 384 14.29 -5.97 -35.96
CA ILE A 384 15.42 -6.89 -36.15
C ILE A 384 15.55 -7.24 -37.62
N TYR A 385 16.73 -7.71 -38.00
CA TYR A 385 17.01 -8.23 -39.34
C TYR A 385 17.67 -9.59 -39.21
N GLY A 386 17.43 -10.48 -40.17
CA GLY A 386 18.16 -11.73 -40.19
C GLY A 386 17.62 -12.74 -41.18
N LYS A 387 18.27 -13.90 -41.19
CA LYS A 387 17.89 -15.05 -41.99
C LYS A 387 16.92 -15.93 -41.20
N VAL A 388 15.87 -16.40 -41.86
CA VAL A 388 14.92 -17.36 -41.26
C VAL A 388 15.57 -18.75 -41.18
N THR A 389 15.64 -19.30 -39.97
CA THR A 389 16.30 -20.60 -39.69
C THR A 389 15.32 -21.71 -39.35
N ALA A 390 14.11 -21.36 -38.92
CA ALA A 390 13.02 -22.31 -38.67
C ALA A 390 11.67 -21.60 -38.83
N THR A 391 10.63 -22.36 -39.18
CA THR A 391 9.25 -21.88 -39.29
C THR A 391 8.29 -22.92 -38.70
N GLY A 392 7.13 -22.46 -38.27
CA GLY A 392 6.00 -23.30 -37.85
C GLY A 392 4.70 -22.51 -37.86
N PHE A 393 3.62 -23.13 -37.41
CA PHE A 393 2.32 -22.45 -37.39
C PHE A 393 2.34 -21.29 -36.38
N GLY A 394 2.23 -20.05 -36.88
CA GLY A 394 2.22 -18.83 -36.07
C GLY A 394 3.58 -18.42 -35.46
N TRP A 395 4.69 -18.98 -35.96
CA TRP A 395 6.02 -18.58 -35.51
C TRP A 395 7.12 -18.85 -36.55
N MET A 396 8.22 -18.13 -36.41
CA MET A 396 9.48 -18.38 -37.12
C MET A 396 10.68 -18.06 -36.21
N VAL A 397 11.88 -18.41 -36.63
CA VAL A 397 13.13 -18.03 -35.95
C VAL A 397 14.01 -17.25 -36.91
N VAL A 398 14.52 -16.11 -36.46
CA VAL A 398 15.31 -15.16 -37.25
C VAL A 398 16.70 -14.99 -36.64
N ASP A 399 17.74 -15.30 -37.42
CA ASP A 399 19.14 -15.23 -37.03
C ASP A 399 19.86 -14.07 -37.72
N ASP A 400 20.45 -13.18 -36.93
CA ASP A 400 21.27 -12.07 -37.41
C ASP A 400 22.78 -12.40 -37.42
N GLY A 401 23.15 -13.65 -37.12
CA GLY A 401 24.53 -14.12 -37.06
C GLY A 401 25.23 -13.80 -35.74
N THR A 402 24.52 -13.25 -34.75
CA THR A 402 25.11 -12.96 -33.43
C THR A 402 25.24 -14.22 -32.55
N GLY A 403 24.88 -15.42 -33.01
CA GLY A 403 25.07 -16.66 -32.25
C GLY A 403 24.05 -16.84 -31.11
N ARG A 404 22.81 -16.42 -31.37
CA ARG A 404 21.65 -16.66 -30.50
C ARG A 404 21.01 -17.99 -30.82
N HIS A 405 20.28 -18.54 -29.84
CA HIS A 405 19.43 -19.73 -30.04
C HIS A 405 18.06 -19.49 -29.43
N SER A 406 17.03 -19.95 -30.15
CA SER A 406 15.65 -20.00 -29.68
C SER A 406 15.46 -21.14 -28.67
N ALA A 407 14.30 -21.16 -27.99
CA ALA A 407 13.95 -22.19 -27.01
C ALA A 407 14.01 -23.64 -27.53
N HIS A 408 13.96 -23.83 -28.86
CA HIS A 408 14.00 -25.15 -29.51
C HIS A 408 15.32 -25.42 -30.24
N GLY A 409 16.37 -24.64 -29.95
CA GLY A 409 17.74 -24.87 -30.45
C GLY A 409 18.05 -24.28 -31.83
N ALA A 410 17.04 -23.88 -32.62
CA ALA A 410 17.26 -23.20 -33.90
C ALA A 410 18.02 -21.87 -33.68
N PRO A 411 19.05 -21.55 -34.50
CA PRO A 411 19.81 -20.30 -34.37
C PRO A 411 18.92 -19.08 -34.59
N GLY A 412 19.08 -18.05 -33.78
CA GLY A 412 18.30 -16.81 -33.83
C GLY A 412 17.29 -16.66 -32.69
N ILE A 413 16.38 -15.69 -32.85
CA ILE A 413 15.32 -15.39 -31.89
C ILE A 413 13.97 -15.81 -32.42
N ARG A 414 13.05 -16.20 -31.53
CA ARG A 414 11.70 -16.56 -31.94
C ARG A 414 10.91 -15.31 -32.26
N VAL A 415 10.21 -15.33 -33.39
CA VAL A 415 9.18 -14.38 -33.77
C VAL A 415 7.84 -15.13 -33.73
N ALA A 416 6.85 -14.63 -32.99
CA ALA A 416 5.55 -15.30 -32.87
C ALA A 416 4.38 -14.32 -32.93
N GLY A 417 3.21 -14.84 -33.33
CA GLY A 417 2.00 -14.07 -33.55
C GLY A 417 1.49 -14.26 -34.98
N TRP A 418 0.99 -13.19 -35.58
CA TRP A 418 0.50 -13.20 -36.96
C TRP A 418 1.64 -13.13 -37.98
N THR A 419 2.43 -14.18 -38.10
CA THR A 419 3.53 -14.27 -39.08
C THR A 419 3.01 -14.50 -40.50
N ASP A 420 3.67 -13.93 -41.51
CA ASP A 420 3.41 -14.22 -42.93
C ASP A 420 3.73 -15.71 -43.24
N PRO A 421 2.72 -16.54 -43.59
CA PRO A 421 2.93 -17.97 -43.84
C PRO A 421 3.73 -18.25 -45.12
N SER A 422 3.92 -17.25 -45.98
CA SER A 422 4.69 -17.40 -47.20
C SER A 422 6.21 -17.28 -47.00
N VAL A 423 6.66 -16.81 -45.83
CA VAL A 423 8.08 -16.74 -45.45
C VAL A 423 8.63 -18.15 -45.23
N GLN A 424 9.77 -18.46 -45.86
CA GLN A 424 10.40 -19.77 -45.81
C GLN A 424 11.77 -19.72 -45.11
N VAL A 425 12.21 -20.88 -44.64
CA VAL A 425 13.59 -21.06 -44.17
C VAL A 425 14.56 -20.68 -45.30
N GLY A 426 15.51 -19.81 -44.99
CA GLY A 426 16.48 -19.27 -45.95
C GLY A 426 16.21 -17.82 -46.36
N ASP A 427 14.99 -17.32 -46.21
CA ASP A 427 14.65 -15.92 -46.53
C ASP A 427 15.37 -14.95 -45.58
N PHE A 428 15.76 -13.79 -46.10
CA PHE A 428 16.17 -12.65 -45.27
C PHE A 428 14.96 -11.76 -45.01
N VAL A 429 14.77 -11.38 -43.75
CA VAL A 429 13.62 -10.62 -43.29
C VAL A 429 14.03 -9.43 -42.41
N ALA A 430 13.23 -8.38 -42.49
CA ALA A 430 13.13 -7.31 -41.50
C ALA A 430 11.85 -7.54 -40.69
N VAL A 431 11.94 -7.58 -39.37
CA VAL A 431 10.80 -7.87 -38.49
C VAL A 431 10.61 -6.77 -37.46
N GLU A 432 9.45 -6.13 -37.50
CA GLU A 432 9.02 -5.14 -36.51
C GLU A 432 8.10 -5.80 -35.47
N GLY A 433 8.25 -5.49 -34.18
CA GLY A 433 7.41 -6.13 -33.18
C GLY A 433 7.65 -5.63 -31.77
N SER A 434 6.94 -6.19 -30.81
CA SER A 434 7.13 -5.91 -29.39
C SER A 434 8.11 -6.93 -28.80
N VAL A 435 9.19 -6.44 -28.17
CA VAL A 435 10.10 -7.31 -27.43
C VAL A 435 9.34 -7.93 -26.26
N SER A 436 9.45 -9.23 -26.12
CA SER A 436 8.81 -10.02 -25.07
C SER A 436 9.74 -11.15 -24.66
N VAL A 437 9.28 -12.01 -23.75
CA VAL A 437 10.00 -13.19 -23.31
C VAL A 437 9.10 -14.43 -23.40
N GLN A 438 9.73 -15.59 -23.52
CA GLN A 438 9.09 -16.90 -23.46
C GLN A 438 9.81 -17.75 -22.42
N LYS A 439 9.09 -18.48 -21.56
CA LYS A 439 9.69 -19.48 -20.68
C LYS A 439 9.56 -20.89 -21.24
N THR A 440 10.63 -21.66 -21.20
CA THR A 440 10.62 -23.09 -21.55
C THR A 440 11.63 -23.82 -20.68
N GLY A 441 11.20 -24.90 -20.00
CA GLY A 441 12.07 -25.67 -19.11
C GLY A 441 12.68 -24.84 -17.96
N GLY A 442 11.99 -23.79 -17.49
CA GLY A 442 12.49 -22.87 -16.46
C GLY A 442 13.50 -21.83 -16.96
N GLN A 443 13.88 -21.86 -18.25
CA GLN A 443 14.76 -20.87 -18.87
C GLN A 443 13.95 -19.82 -19.65
N VAL A 444 14.45 -18.58 -19.66
CA VAL A 444 13.84 -17.44 -20.36
C VAL A 444 14.54 -17.25 -21.71
N TYR A 445 13.76 -17.14 -22.78
CA TYR A 445 14.23 -16.94 -24.15
C TYR A 445 13.69 -15.64 -24.74
N PRO A 446 14.44 -15.01 -25.66
CA PRO A 446 13.99 -13.80 -26.32
C PRO A 446 12.85 -14.11 -27.30
N LEU A 447 11.82 -13.28 -27.26
CA LEU A 447 10.66 -13.36 -28.14
C LEU A 447 10.41 -11.98 -28.77
N LEU A 448 10.14 -11.95 -30.06
CA LEU A 448 9.56 -10.79 -30.71
C LEU A 448 8.12 -11.12 -31.10
N ARG A 449 7.16 -10.35 -30.59
CA ARG A 449 5.75 -10.52 -30.93
C ARG A 449 5.39 -9.65 -32.12
N VAL A 450 4.79 -10.26 -33.14
CA VAL A 450 4.25 -9.57 -34.33
C VAL A 450 2.74 -9.55 -34.26
N ALA A 451 2.15 -8.41 -34.62
CA ALA A 451 0.70 -8.22 -34.57
C ALA A 451 0.03 -8.48 -35.92
N SER A 452 0.78 -8.38 -37.02
CA SER A 452 0.24 -8.63 -38.36
C SER A 452 1.30 -9.20 -39.31
N PRO A 453 0.88 -9.86 -40.41
CA PRO A 453 1.83 -10.38 -41.39
C PRO A 453 2.74 -9.32 -42.00
N SER A 454 2.26 -8.07 -42.11
CA SER A 454 3.04 -6.94 -42.65
C SER A 454 4.22 -6.52 -41.77
N ASP A 455 4.25 -6.98 -40.51
CA ASP A 455 5.38 -6.77 -39.60
C ASP A 455 6.63 -7.54 -40.04
N VAL A 456 6.45 -8.53 -40.93
CA VAL A 456 7.52 -9.34 -41.51
C VAL A 456 7.68 -8.94 -42.97
N ARG A 457 8.83 -8.35 -43.31
CA ARG A 457 9.14 -7.95 -44.69
C ARG A 457 10.34 -8.72 -45.20
N ARG A 458 10.18 -9.44 -46.30
CA ARG A 458 11.31 -10.05 -47.02
C ARG A 458 12.19 -8.96 -47.62
N ILE A 459 13.50 -9.15 -47.50
CA ILE A 459 14.52 -8.23 -48.01
C ILE A 459 15.52 -8.99 -48.87
N ALA A 460 16.23 -8.26 -49.74
CA ALA A 460 17.34 -8.83 -50.48
C ALA A 460 18.48 -9.23 -49.51
N PRO A 461 19.26 -10.28 -49.83
CA PRO A 461 20.41 -10.71 -49.03
C PRO A 461 21.47 -9.62 -48.86
#